data_AF-A0A3N4IY00-F1
#
_entry.id   AF-A0A3N4IY00-F1
#
_cell.length_a   1.000
_cell.length_b   1.000
_cell.length_c   1.000
_cell.angle_alpha   90.00
_cell.angle_beta   90.00
_cell.angle_gamma   90.00
#
_symmetry.space_group_name_H-M   'P 1'
#
loop_
_entity.id
_entity.type
_entity.pdbx_description
1 polymer ?
#
loop_
_entity_poly.entity_id
_entity_poly.type
_entity_poly.pdbx_seq_one_letter_code
_entity_poly.pdbx_strand_id
1 'polypeptide(L)' 'MEDNAPVHIHHYQDIPRDRLGFTKLVWTTNSPDLNPIETIWMELKGILREKIGA' A
#
# COMPACT_ATOMS: atom_id res chain seq x y z
N MET A 1 0.17 3.67 6.27
CA MET A 1 -0.68 4.02 5.10
C MET A 1 -0.92 2.72 4.34
N GLU A 2 -2.16 2.35 4.13
CA GLU A 2 -2.57 1.17 3.39
C GLU A 2 -3.92 1.48 2.74
N ASP A 3 -4.28 0.75 1.70
CA ASP A 3 -5.57 0.95 1.02
C ASP A 3 -6.75 0.34 1.80
N ASN A 4 -7.92 0.38 1.19
CA ASN A 4 -9.17 -0.15 1.76
C ASN A 4 -9.53 -1.54 1.24
N ALA A 5 -8.58 -2.37 0.79
CA ALA A 5 -8.94 -3.73 0.41
C ALA A 5 -9.60 -4.46 1.59
N PRO A 6 -10.56 -5.39 1.37
CA PRO A 6 -11.34 -6.01 2.45
C PRO A 6 -10.51 -6.61 3.58
N VAL A 7 -9.32 -7.14 3.26
CA VAL A 7 -8.38 -7.69 4.24
C VAL A 7 -7.79 -6.63 5.18
N HIS A 8 -7.62 -5.37 4.71
CA HIS A 8 -7.02 -4.27 5.47
C HIS A 8 -7.99 -3.55 6.41
N ILE A 9 -9.30 -3.70 6.18
CA ILE A 9 -10.38 -3.08 6.97
C ILE A 9 -11.06 -4.07 7.92
N HIS A 10 -10.66 -5.34 7.91
CA HIS A 10 -11.18 -6.32 8.85
C HIS A 10 -10.69 -6.02 10.28
N HIS A 11 -11.60 -6.06 11.26
CA HIS A 11 -11.31 -5.68 12.67
C HIS A 11 -10.12 -6.42 13.30
N TYR A 12 -9.82 -7.65 12.86
CA TYR A 12 -8.60 -8.36 13.31
C TYR A 12 -7.30 -7.59 13.04
N GLN A 13 -7.28 -6.73 12.02
CA GLN A 13 -6.12 -5.91 11.70
C GLN A 13 -5.93 -4.74 12.69
N ASP A 14 -6.97 -4.37 13.44
CA ASP A 14 -6.88 -3.27 14.42
C ASP A 14 -6.17 -3.71 15.70
N ILE A 15 -6.27 -5.00 16.07
CA ILE A 15 -5.60 -5.57 17.25
C ILE A 15 -4.08 -5.28 17.28
N PRO A 16 -3.29 -5.61 16.23
CA PRO A 16 -1.87 -5.28 16.24
C PRO A 16 -1.61 -3.78 16.15
N ARG A 17 -2.45 -3.00 15.47
CA ARG A 17 -2.29 -1.53 15.37
C ARG A 17 -2.46 -0.87 16.73
N ASP A 18 -3.52 -1.22 17.44
CA ASP A 18 -3.84 -0.70 18.77
C ASP A 18 -2.75 -1.06 19.79
N ARG A 19 -2.30 -2.33 19.76
CA ARG A 19 -1.20 -2.80 20.61
C ARG A 19 0.10 -2.02 20.40
N LEU A 20 0.36 -1.59 19.16
CA LEU A 20 1.56 -0.85 18.78
C LEU A 20 1.36 0.68 18.82
N GLY A 21 0.17 1.17 19.17
CA GLY A 21 -0.16 2.59 19.20
C GLY A 21 -0.19 3.26 17.81
N PHE A 22 -0.42 2.49 16.75
CA PHE A 22 -0.48 3.02 15.39
C PHE A 22 -1.88 3.50 15.03
N THR A 23 -1.95 4.71 14.45
CA THR A 23 -3.18 5.26 13.89
C THR A 23 -3.24 5.01 12.39
N LYS A 24 -4.36 4.48 11.90
CA LYS A 24 -4.59 4.29 10.47
C LYS A 24 -4.90 5.63 9.78
N LEU A 25 -4.23 5.90 8.66
CA LEU A 25 -4.53 7.05 7.82
C LEU A 25 -5.85 6.81 7.09
N VAL A 26 -6.70 7.83 7.00
CA VAL A 26 -7.91 7.78 6.16
C VAL A 26 -7.49 7.63 4.70
N TRP A 27 -8.03 6.61 4.04
CA TRP A 27 -7.73 6.31 2.64
C TRP A 27 -8.96 6.47 1.77
N THR A 28 -8.82 7.17 0.64
CA THR A 28 -9.90 7.30 -0.36
C THR A 28 -9.88 6.11 -1.33
N THR A 29 -11.07 5.62 -1.68
CA THR A 29 -11.21 4.50 -2.63
C THR A 29 -10.79 4.93 -4.04
N ASN A 30 -10.20 4.00 -4.81
CA ASN A 30 -9.74 4.23 -6.19
C ASN A 30 -8.72 5.38 -6.34
N SER A 31 -7.85 5.58 -5.34
CA SER A 31 -6.82 6.63 -5.36
C SER A 31 -5.40 6.07 -5.33
N PRO A 32 -4.97 5.28 -6.33
CA PRO A 32 -3.59 4.78 -6.41
C PRO A 32 -2.58 5.92 -6.59
N ASP A 33 -2.99 7.02 -7.23
CA ASP A 33 -2.20 8.24 -7.43
C ASP A 33 -1.77 8.91 -6.12
N LEU A 34 -2.53 8.70 -5.04
CA LEU A 34 -2.18 9.22 -3.71
C LEU A 34 -1.25 8.28 -2.94
N ASN A 35 -1.01 7.05 -3.41
CA ASN A 35 -0.15 6.07 -2.74
C ASN A 35 1.30 6.16 -3.28
N PRO A 36 2.27 6.62 -2.48
CA PRO A 36 3.66 6.76 -2.92
C PRO A 36 4.29 5.43 -3.39
N ILE A 37 3.77 4.28 -2.94
CA ILE A 37 4.29 2.98 -3.36
C ILE A 37 4.10 2.73 -4.87
N GLU A 38 3.09 3.33 -5.50
CA GLU A 38 2.84 3.15 -6.93
C GLU A 38 3.99 3.71 -7.78
N THR A 39 4.56 4.85 -7.37
CA THR A 39 5.77 5.40 -7.99
C THR A 39 6.96 4.45 -7.82
N ILE A 40 7.14 3.88 -6.63
CA ILE A 40 8.22 2.92 -6.36
C ILE A 40 8.08 1.69 -7.26
N TRP A 41 6.86 1.16 -7.41
CA TRP A 41 6.60 0.05 -8.31
C TRP A 41 6.85 0.38 -9.78
N MET A 42 6.54 1.61 -10.20
CA MET A 42 6.83 2.08 -11.56
C MET A 42 8.33 2.03 -11.85
N GLU A 43 9.15 2.61 -10.97
CA GLU A 43 10.60 2.61 -11.08
C GLU A 43 11.16 1.18 -11.09
N LEU A 44 10.69 0.34 -10.15
CA LEU A 44 11.14 -1.05 -10.07
C LEU A 44 10.84 -1.82 -11.36
N LYS A 45 9.64 -1.67 -11.91
CA LYS A 45 9.26 -2.29 -13.19
C LYS A 45 10.13 -1.78 -14.35
N GLY A 46 10.52 -0.50 -14.34
CA GLY A 46 11.46 0.07 -15.31
C GLY A 46 12.80 -0.65 -15.27
N ILE A 47 13.42 -0.73 -14.09
CA ILE A 47 14.70 -1.41 -13.88
C ILE A 47 14.62 -2.89 -14.26
N LEU A 48 13.54 -3.58 -13.89
CA LEU A 48 13.36 -5.00 -14.22
C LEU A 48 13.27 -5.22 -15.73
N ARG A 49 12.56 -4.35 -16.46
CA ARG A 49 12.48 -4.41 -17.92
C ARG A 49 13.84 -4.23 -18.58
N GLU A 50 14.65 -3.29 -18.08
CA GLU A 50 16.02 -3.08 -18.59
C GLU A 50 16.93 -4.29 -18.33
N LYS A 51 16.80 -4.92 -17.14
CA LYS A 51 17.70 -6.00 -16.72
C LYS A 51 17.35 -7.37 -17.27
N ILE A 52 16.07 -7.67 -17.43
CA ILE A 52 15.58 -9.02 -17.73
C ILE A 52 15.25 -9.15 -19.23
N GLY A 53 15.05 -8.02 -19.93
CA GLY A 53 14.48 -8.02 -21.27
C GLY A 53 12.99 -8.38 -21.22
N ALA A 54 12.16 -7.62 -21.94
CA ALA A 54 10.74 -7.93 -22.10
C ALA A 54 10.55 -8.98 -23.21
#